data_AF-A0A7J4YTJ9-F1
#
_entry.id   AF-A0A7J4YTJ9-F1
#
_cell.length_a   1.000
_cell.length_b   1.000
_cell.length_c   1.000
_cell.angle_alpha   90.00
_cell.angle_beta   90.00
_cell.angle_gamma   90.00
#
_symmetry.space_group_name_H-M   'P 1'
#
loop_
_entity.id
_entity.type
_entity.pdbx_description
1 polymer ?
#
loop_
_entity_poly.entity_id
_entity_poly.type
_entity_poly.pdbx_seq_one_letter_code
_entity_poly.pdbx_strand_id
1 'polypeptide(L)'
;MKKVIKQIRILTFSKEFILPYRTTNEYPLMKRSQIRKMYEKILLDSLLGTIHESVEWYKIYVDKCRWLNKYVKPKEHMGIYDLFVPRFKMDCHNMTNWSCNVLRACGIPAVYEFTPKWLDRDSKHYWCNSPDSTGIIQPYTAPGNNLREDWDSNIKYCGKVYRKTFGVQYNTPYFMAAEDEFVPEQFSTPLLSDQTFRYHQTITLRLPLLDNIDNNIAYICMFTTKGLTPVGWGKIDHRKSEIIFEQIPLNTLFFPVIFDGETMLEINEPFMILSSRLRKDIPEPLTVNEQQKKKLDISLVNGKLLVTGENKQSAGMKYITLKCDTTKKETLHLLRKYPEKRRLKALQERIKGSYILGSNKEKRDFDTLYILDYVPCPYFQEVEFKNDKKYRYYRFRNPDKKGVNIAHMEFLGRYSRNHKCSSPTPLPVFSKEQPEDKNQFLYRINGIPLNTGHNAADAFDGNYDTYVTTSSVGMDFGTPVQINRIRFVPRTANNGIVPGDSYALFYYANGWKKFKILYAENSYLDFKDVPYATLYWLRNLTTGKEELPFFYSNGKQYFLHTGTINESIY
;
A
#
# COMPACT_ATOMS: atom_id res chain seq x y z
N MET A 1 18.70 1.67 34.80
CA MET A 1 17.24 1.66 34.54
C MET A 1 16.38 1.80 35.82
N LYS A 2 16.81 2.53 36.86
CA LYS A 2 16.00 2.78 38.07
C LYS A 2 16.16 4.24 38.54
N LYS A 3 15.43 5.14 37.90
CA LYS A 3 14.86 6.38 38.46
C LYS A 3 14.18 7.12 37.31
N VAL A 4 13.03 7.72 37.59
CA VAL A 4 12.18 8.51 36.67
C VAL A 4 11.23 7.71 35.76
N ILE A 5 10.32 6.91 36.32
CA ILE A 5 8.95 6.79 35.76
C ILE A 5 7.96 6.72 36.94
N LYS A 6 6.94 7.58 36.92
CA LYS A 6 5.78 7.61 37.84
C LYS A 6 5.19 6.21 38.01
N GLN A 7 5.25 5.66 39.22
CA GLN A 7 4.92 4.27 39.58
C GLN A 7 3.50 3.80 39.18
N ILE A 8 2.53 4.70 39.07
CA ILE A 8 1.14 4.37 38.67
C ILE A 8 0.99 4.23 37.14
N ARG A 9 1.83 4.90 36.33
CA ARG A 9 1.84 4.73 34.86
C ARG A 9 2.59 3.47 34.41
N ILE A 10 3.56 3.00 35.20
CA ILE A 10 4.34 1.78 34.90
C ILE A 10 3.44 0.54 34.89
N LEU A 11 2.52 0.42 35.85
CA LEU A 11 1.65 -0.75 35.99
C LEU A 11 0.67 -0.88 34.81
N THR A 12 -0.02 0.20 34.44
CA THR A 12 -0.94 0.20 33.28
C THR A 12 -0.21 -0.04 31.97
N PHE A 13 0.97 0.57 31.78
CA PHE A 13 1.81 0.31 30.62
C PHE A 13 2.26 -1.16 30.56
N SER A 14 2.73 -1.70 31.68
CA SER A 14 3.21 -3.08 31.75
C SER A 14 2.11 -4.10 31.46
N LYS A 15 0.87 -3.85 31.91
CA LYS A 15 -0.29 -4.73 31.69
C LYS A 15 -0.59 -4.99 30.21
N GLU A 16 -0.33 -4.02 29.34
CA GLU A 16 -0.58 -4.13 27.91
C GLU A 16 0.67 -4.44 27.09
N PHE A 17 1.82 -3.91 27.50
CA PHE A 17 3.04 -3.96 26.68
C PHE A 17 4.00 -5.09 27.06
N ILE A 18 3.91 -5.67 28.26
CA ILE A 18 4.88 -6.68 28.75
C ILE A 18 4.17 -7.90 29.32
N LEU A 19 3.21 -7.72 30.22
CA LEU A 19 2.61 -8.78 31.00
C LEU A 19 1.70 -9.75 30.24
N PRO A 20 1.04 -9.41 29.10
CA PRO A 20 0.19 -10.37 28.41
C PRO A 20 0.97 -11.66 28.09
N TYR A 21 0.38 -12.80 28.47
CA TYR A 21 1.00 -14.12 28.30
C TYR A 21 0.86 -14.67 26.87
N ARG A 22 -0.06 -14.08 26.09
CA ARG A 22 -0.29 -14.31 24.66
C ARG A 22 -0.68 -12.99 24.00
N THR A 23 -0.56 -12.90 22.69
CA THR A 23 -0.82 -11.68 21.92
C THR A 23 -2.20 -11.71 21.25
N THR A 24 -2.63 -12.84 20.72
CA THR A 24 -3.94 -13.02 20.10
C THR A 24 -4.61 -14.33 20.57
N ASN A 25 -4.97 -15.22 19.65
CA ASN A 25 -5.56 -16.54 19.90
C ASN A 25 -4.62 -17.69 19.48
N GLU A 26 -3.32 -17.44 19.39
CA GLU A 26 -2.33 -18.49 19.09
C GLU A 26 -2.34 -19.60 20.14
N TYR A 27 -2.08 -20.81 19.67
CA TYR A 27 -1.89 -21.96 20.55
C TYR A 27 -0.65 -21.73 21.44
N PRO A 28 -0.74 -21.90 22.76
CA PRO A 28 0.36 -21.67 23.69
C PRO A 28 1.37 -22.82 23.63
N LEU A 29 2.02 -23.00 22.48
CA LEU A 29 2.95 -24.09 22.19
C LEU A 29 4.15 -24.11 23.15
N MET A 30 4.59 -22.94 23.60
CA MET A 30 5.72 -22.77 24.53
C MET A 30 5.36 -21.84 25.68
N LYS A 31 5.85 -22.16 26.88
CA LYS A 31 5.80 -21.26 28.03
C LYS A 31 6.68 -20.04 27.75
N ARG A 32 6.27 -18.88 28.27
CA ARG A 32 7.05 -17.63 28.18
C ARG A 32 8.51 -17.79 28.65
N SER A 33 8.76 -18.61 29.67
CA SER A 33 10.11 -18.91 30.15
C SER A 33 10.95 -19.69 29.14
N GLN A 34 10.35 -20.57 28.34
CA GLN A 34 11.03 -21.29 27.25
C GLN A 34 11.37 -20.32 26.11
N ILE A 35 10.42 -19.47 25.71
CA ILE A 35 10.66 -18.43 24.71
C ILE A 35 11.79 -17.50 25.18
N ARG A 36 11.75 -17.02 26.42
CA ARG A 36 12.81 -16.18 26.99
C ARG A 36 14.18 -16.84 26.90
N LYS A 37 14.31 -18.12 27.28
CA LYS A 37 15.59 -18.85 27.22
C LYS A 37 16.18 -18.91 25.81
N MET A 38 15.34 -18.92 24.77
CA MET A 38 15.80 -18.91 23.38
C MET A 38 16.41 -17.57 22.95
N TYR A 39 15.92 -16.46 23.51
CA TYR A 39 16.21 -15.11 23.00
C TYR A 39 16.95 -14.21 23.99
N GLU A 40 17.02 -14.52 25.28
CA GLU A 40 17.58 -13.60 26.29
C GLU A 40 19.06 -13.27 26.04
N LYS A 41 19.86 -14.22 25.55
CA LYS A 41 21.27 -13.96 25.20
C LYS A 41 21.44 -13.05 23.98
N ILE A 42 20.40 -12.91 23.16
CA ILE A 42 20.41 -12.11 21.94
C ILE A 42 19.83 -10.72 22.20
N LEU A 43 18.77 -10.66 23.01
CA LEU A 43 17.95 -9.46 23.20
C LEU A 43 18.20 -8.73 24.53
N LEU A 44 18.88 -9.37 25.49
CA LEU A 44 19.22 -8.78 26.80
C LEU A 44 20.74 -8.69 27.01
N ASP A 45 21.51 -8.61 25.92
CA ASP A 45 22.95 -8.32 26.00
C ASP A 45 23.16 -6.96 26.69
N SER A 46 24.08 -6.90 27.65
CA SER A 46 24.44 -5.69 28.40
C SER A 46 24.89 -4.51 27.53
N LEU A 47 25.29 -4.78 26.28
CA LEU A 47 25.66 -3.76 25.31
C LEU A 47 24.45 -3.08 24.66
N LEU A 48 23.23 -3.60 24.82
CA LEU A 48 22.01 -3.02 24.29
C LEU A 48 21.45 -1.97 25.25
N GLY A 49 21.46 -0.71 24.83
CA GLY A 49 20.98 0.42 25.62
C GLY A 49 19.53 0.82 25.35
N THR A 50 18.97 0.41 24.22
CA THR A 50 17.67 0.86 23.72
C THR A 50 16.80 -0.26 23.15
N ILE A 51 15.49 -0.01 23.10
CA ILE A 51 14.52 -0.91 22.45
C ILE A 51 14.81 -1.02 20.95
N HIS A 52 15.22 0.08 20.31
CA HIS A 52 15.59 0.09 18.91
C HIS A 52 16.72 -0.91 18.62
N GLU A 53 17.79 -0.90 19.42
CA GLU A 53 18.90 -1.85 19.27
C GLU A 53 18.42 -3.30 19.50
N SER A 54 17.57 -3.52 20.50
CA SER A 54 17.02 -4.86 20.77
C SER A 54 16.19 -5.40 19.60
N VAL A 55 15.35 -4.55 18.99
CA VAL A 55 14.57 -4.91 17.80
C VAL A 55 15.47 -5.09 16.56
N GLU A 56 16.56 -4.33 16.45
CA GLU A 56 17.55 -4.50 15.37
C GLU A 56 18.23 -5.86 15.43
N TRP A 57 18.68 -6.26 16.63
CA TRP A 57 19.28 -7.57 16.84
C TRP A 57 18.28 -8.71 16.64
N TYR A 58 17.02 -8.51 17.04
CA TYR A 58 15.96 -9.47 16.74
C TYR A 58 15.76 -9.66 15.24
N LYS A 59 15.67 -8.56 14.47
CA LYS A 59 15.58 -8.57 13.00
C LYS A 59 16.75 -9.33 12.37
N ILE A 60 17.98 -8.95 12.73
CA ILE A 60 19.21 -9.58 12.22
C ILE A 60 19.25 -11.08 12.55
N TYR A 61 18.89 -11.45 13.79
CA TYR A 61 18.90 -12.85 14.22
C TYR A 61 17.92 -13.70 13.41
N VAL A 62 16.66 -13.24 13.29
CA VAL A 62 15.63 -13.93 12.50
C VAL A 62 16.06 -14.05 11.04
N ASP A 63 16.59 -12.98 10.44
CA ASP A 63 17.05 -13.02 9.05
C ASP A 63 18.22 -14.00 8.85
N LYS A 64 19.16 -14.10 9.80
CA LYS A 64 20.22 -15.12 9.77
C LYS A 64 19.67 -16.54 9.90
N CYS A 65 18.71 -16.78 10.79
CA CYS A 65 18.05 -18.09 10.89
C CYS A 65 17.40 -18.49 9.57
N ARG A 66 16.68 -17.56 8.92
CA ARG A 66 16.07 -17.79 7.60
C ARG A 66 17.09 -18.07 6.51
N TRP A 67 18.21 -17.35 6.53
CA TRP A 67 19.30 -17.56 5.58
C TRP A 67 19.91 -18.96 5.73
N LEU A 68 20.14 -19.43 6.95
CA LEU A 68 20.59 -20.80 7.23
C LEU A 68 19.58 -21.85 6.71
N ASN A 69 18.29 -21.57 6.85
CA ASN A 69 17.20 -22.46 6.44
C ASN A 69 16.65 -22.17 5.03
N LYS A 70 17.39 -21.46 4.16
CA LYS A 70 16.86 -20.98 2.88
C LYS A 70 16.33 -22.06 1.92
N TYR A 71 16.74 -23.32 2.10
CA TYR A 71 16.30 -24.45 1.30
C TYR A 71 15.06 -25.16 1.86
N VAL A 72 14.64 -24.83 3.08
CA VAL A 72 13.40 -25.34 3.67
C VAL A 72 12.22 -24.72 2.93
N LYS A 73 11.24 -25.56 2.55
CA LYS A 73 10.01 -25.14 1.88
C LYS A 73 8.81 -25.50 2.77
N PRO A 74 8.41 -24.63 3.71
CA PRO A 74 7.28 -24.91 4.58
C PRO A 74 6.01 -25.15 3.76
N LYS A 75 5.23 -26.16 4.17
CA LYS A 75 3.92 -26.47 3.57
C LYS A 75 2.74 -25.96 4.39
N GLU A 76 2.99 -25.58 5.65
CA GLU A 76 2.03 -25.07 6.61
C GLU A 76 2.74 -24.18 7.65
N HIS A 77 1.96 -23.50 8.48
CA HIS A 77 2.48 -22.72 9.61
C HIS A 77 2.96 -23.65 10.73
N MET A 78 4.19 -23.43 11.22
CA MET A 78 4.83 -24.23 12.27
C MET A 78 4.89 -23.48 13.61
N GLY A 79 4.02 -22.48 13.81
CA GLY A 79 4.01 -21.67 15.02
C GLY A 79 5.26 -20.80 15.12
N ILE A 80 5.90 -20.77 16.29
CA ILE A 80 7.08 -19.92 16.52
C ILE A 80 8.25 -20.24 15.57
N TYR A 81 8.31 -21.46 15.03
CA TYR A 81 9.35 -21.88 14.09
C TYR A 81 9.24 -21.18 12.72
N ASP A 82 8.10 -20.57 12.39
CA ASP A 82 7.94 -19.72 11.19
C ASP A 82 8.90 -18.51 11.21
N LEU A 83 9.42 -18.13 12.39
CA LEU A 83 10.46 -17.11 12.53
C LEU A 83 11.82 -17.59 11.99
N PHE A 84 12.09 -18.90 11.94
CA PHE A 84 13.42 -19.43 11.60
C PHE A 84 13.55 -19.93 10.16
N VAL A 85 12.44 -20.08 9.46
CA VAL A 85 12.39 -20.62 8.09
C VAL A 85 11.92 -19.55 7.09
N PRO A 86 12.16 -19.76 5.77
CA PRO A 86 11.57 -18.90 4.74
C PRO A 86 10.05 -18.79 4.93
N ARG A 87 9.52 -17.57 4.79
CA ARG A 87 8.12 -17.25 5.10
C ARG A 87 7.17 -18.18 4.37
N PHE A 88 6.28 -18.84 5.11
CA PHE A 88 5.11 -19.48 4.52
C PHE A 88 4.12 -18.40 4.03
N LYS A 89 3.20 -18.73 3.13
CA LYS A 89 2.33 -17.74 2.44
C LYS A 89 1.60 -16.81 3.43
N MET A 90 1.45 -15.52 3.09
CA MET A 90 0.65 -14.51 3.82
C MET A 90 0.74 -14.57 5.37
N ASP A 91 1.96 -14.43 5.88
CA ASP A 91 2.31 -14.75 7.28
C ASP A 91 2.30 -13.55 8.26
N CYS A 92 1.83 -12.36 7.85
CA CYS A 92 2.04 -11.15 8.65
C CYS A 92 1.38 -11.20 10.04
N HIS A 93 0.24 -11.89 10.18
CA HIS A 93 -0.41 -12.13 11.47
C HIS A 93 0.48 -12.92 12.42
N ASN A 94 0.90 -14.13 12.01
CA ASN A 94 1.69 -15.03 12.85
C ASN A 94 3.06 -14.45 13.15
N MET A 95 3.70 -13.79 12.18
CA MET A 95 4.97 -13.09 12.39
C MET A 95 4.86 -12.03 13.46
N THR A 96 3.89 -11.13 13.34
CA THR A 96 3.66 -10.07 14.34
C THR A 96 3.36 -10.65 15.71
N ASN A 97 2.54 -11.69 15.75
CA ASN A 97 2.13 -12.36 16.96
C ASN A 97 3.32 -12.99 17.71
N TRP A 98 4.10 -13.83 17.04
CA TRP A 98 5.28 -14.46 17.65
C TRP A 98 6.37 -13.45 17.97
N SER A 99 6.58 -12.43 17.13
CA SER A 99 7.51 -11.33 17.45
C SER A 99 7.08 -10.59 18.72
N CYS A 100 5.79 -10.25 18.88
CA CYS A 100 5.28 -9.66 20.11
C CYS A 100 5.54 -10.57 21.34
N ASN A 101 5.26 -11.87 21.23
CA ASN A 101 5.49 -12.82 22.32
C ASN A 101 6.98 -12.95 22.68
N VAL A 102 7.88 -13.00 21.69
CA VAL A 102 9.34 -13.05 21.90
C VAL A 102 9.84 -11.79 22.61
N LEU A 103 9.50 -10.61 22.10
CA LEU A 103 9.93 -9.35 22.68
C LEU A 103 9.44 -9.21 24.13
N ARG A 104 8.15 -9.49 24.37
CA ARG A 104 7.57 -9.50 25.72
C ARG A 104 8.24 -10.52 26.63
N ALA A 105 8.55 -11.72 26.16
CA ALA A 105 9.24 -12.74 26.94
C ALA A 105 10.61 -12.25 27.47
N CYS A 106 11.29 -11.42 26.69
CA CYS A 106 12.53 -10.74 27.06
C CYS A 106 12.32 -9.41 27.79
N GLY A 107 11.10 -9.03 28.16
CA GLY A 107 10.82 -7.78 28.87
C GLY A 107 10.86 -6.53 27.99
N ILE A 108 10.94 -6.69 26.67
CA ILE A 108 10.87 -5.59 25.70
C ILE A 108 9.40 -5.24 25.48
N PRO A 109 8.97 -3.98 25.72
CA PRO A 109 7.59 -3.58 25.53
C PRO A 109 7.15 -3.71 24.06
N ALA A 110 6.11 -4.49 23.80
CA ALA A 110 5.55 -4.64 22.46
C ALA A 110 4.02 -4.77 22.50
N VAL A 111 3.33 -4.23 21.51
CA VAL A 111 1.89 -4.43 21.29
C VAL A 111 1.57 -4.76 19.85
N TYR A 112 0.45 -5.47 19.67
CA TYR A 112 -0.06 -5.90 18.37
C TYR A 112 -1.11 -4.92 17.88
N GLU A 113 -0.87 -4.36 16.70
CA GLU A 113 -1.83 -3.50 16.00
C GLU A 113 -2.09 -3.99 14.59
N PHE A 114 -3.23 -3.56 14.05
CA PHE A 114 -3.64 -3.95 12.72
C PHE A 114 -4.57 -2.94 12.07
N THR A 115 -4.58 -2.98 10.74
CA THR A 115 -5.61 -2.31 9.94
C THR A 115 -6.56 -3.35 9.38
N PRO A 116 -7.90 -3.19 9.53
CA PRO A 116 -8.86 -4.07 8.87
C PRO A 116 -8.76 -3.97 7.35
N LYS A 117 -8.32 -2.81 6.84
CA LYS A 117 -8.15 -2.54 5.43
C LYS A 117 -7.22 -1.37 5.17
N TRP A 118 -6.26 -1.56 4.28
CA TRP A 118 -5.46 -0.48 3.72
C TRP A 118 -6.31 0.48 2.87
N LEU A 119 -5.90 1.75 2.84
CA LEU A 119 -6.52 2.76 1.99
C LEU A 119 -6.39 2.44 0.49
N ASP A 120 -5.29 1.83 0.08
CA ASP A 120 -4.92 1.65 -1.32
C ASP A 120 -5.03 0.19 -1.82
N ARG A 121 -5.34 -0.80 -0.97
CA ARG A 121 -5.39 -2.22 -1.38
C ARG A 121 -6.36 -3.05 -0.53
N ASP A 122 -6.74 -4.21 -1.06
CA ASP A 122 -7.70 -5.14 -0.44
C ASP A 122 -7.01 -6.18 0.43
N SER A 123 -6.38 -5.72 1.51
CA SER A 123 -5.80 -6.62 2.50
C SER A 123 -5.80 -6.04 3.91
N LYS A 124 -5.77 -6.96 4.87
CA LYS A 124 -5.43 -6.70 6.27
C LYS A 124 -3.91 -6.66 6.41
N HIS A 125 -3.41 -5.97 7.42
CA HIS A 125 -2.00 -6.04 7.83
C HIS A 125 -1.85 -5.86 9.33
N TYR A 126 -0.78 -6.43 9.86
CA TYR A 126 -0.51 -6.57 11.28
C TYR A 126 0.94 -6.17 11.54
N TRP A 127 1.18 -5.47 12.64
CA TRP A 127 2.52 -5.00 13.01
C TRP A 127 2.68 -4.85 14.52
N CYS A 128 3.94 -4.79 14.94
CA CYS A 128 4.31 -4.54 16.32
C CYS A 128 4.39 -3.03 16.56
N ASN A 129 4.20 -2.60 17.81
CA ASN A 129 4.66 -1.30 18.24
C ASN A 129 5.43 -1.37 19.55
N SER A 130 6.43 -0.51 19.69
CA SER A 130 7.25 -0.37 20.90
C SER A 130 7.62 1.09 21.10
N PRO A 131 7.86 1.54 22.35
CA PRO A 131 8.31 2.91 22.59
C PRO A 131 9.74 3.12 22.09
N ASP A 132 9.99 4.29 21.50
CA ASP A 132 11.33 4.79 21.22
C ASP A 132 11.99 5.35 22.48
N SER A 133 13.19 5.92 22.34
CA SER A 133 13.95 6.53 23.44
C SER A 133 13.27 7.75 24.06
N THR A 134 12.32 8.38 23.37
CA THR A 134 11.50 9.50 23.89
C THR A 134 10.23 9.00 24.58
N GLY A 135 9.96 7.69 24.53
CA GLY A 135 8.77 7.06 25.07
C GLY A 135 7.57 7.09 24.13
N ILE A 136 7.70 7.62 22.91
CA ILE A 136 6.63 7.58 21.90
C ILE A 136 6.56 6.20 21.28
N ILE A 137 5.34 5.64 21.20
CA ILE A 137 5.11 4.31 20.68
C ILE A 137 5.22 4.37 19.15
N GLN A 138 6.12 3.59 18.58
CA GLN A 138 6.41 3.55 17.15
C GLN A 138 6.05 2.19 16.53
N PRO A 139 5.40 2.17 15.35
CA PRO A 139 5.07 0.94 14.64
C PRO A 139 6.23 0.37 13.84
N TYR A 140 6.23 -0.94 13.63
CA TYR A 140 7.16 -1.65 12.73
C TYR A 140 6.66 -3.06 12.37
N THR A 141 6.85 -3.46 11.11
CA THR A 141 6.52 -4.81 10.65
C THR A 141 7.62 -5.82 11.04
N ALA A 142 7.56 -6.31 12.28
CA ALA A 142 8.44 -7.36 12.76
C ALA A 142 8.23 -8.70 12.02
N PRO A 143 9.26 -9.57 11.92
CA PRO A 143 10.65 -9.32 12.27
C PRO A 143 11.44 -8.56 11.19
N GLY A 144 10.80 -8.17 10.07
CA GLY A 144 11.51 -7.65 8.90
C GLY A 144 11.91 -6.17 8.97
N ASN A 145 11.38 -5.42 9.94
CA ASN A 145 11.61 -3.99 10.10
C ASN A 145 11.80 -3.63 11.57
N ASN A 146 12.59 -2.59 11.79
CA ASN A 146 12.72 -1.88 13.06
C ASN A 146 11.74 -0.69 13.12
N LEU A 147 11.65 -0.04 14.29
CA LEU A 147 10.79 1.09 14.59
C LEU A 147 10.81 2.12 13.45
N ARG A 148 9.64 2.35 12.84
CA ARG A 148 9.37 3.27 11.72
C ARG A 148 10.06 2.98 10.38
N GLU A 149 10.86 1.92 10.22
CA GLU A 149 11.57 1.68 8.95
C GLU A 149 10.63 1.52 7.74
N ASP A 150 9.42 1.01 7.94
CA ASP A 150 8.40 0.82 6.91
C ASP A 150 7.26 1.84 6.97
N TRP A 151 7.42 2.91 7.76
CA TRP A 151 6.42 3.98 7.87
C TRP A 151 6.13 4.62 6.52
N ASP A 152 7.16 5.13 5.85
CA ASP A 152 7.01 5.87 4.59
C ASP A 152 6.64 5.01 3.39
N SER A 153 6.99 3.73 3.45
CA SER A 153 6.71 2.79 2.36
C SER A 153 5.37 2.10 2.51
N ASN A 154 4.85 1.96 3.73
CA ASN A 154 3.71 1.10 4.02
C ASN A 154 2.77 1.65 5.13
N ILE A 155 3.20 1.65 6.39
CA ILE A 155 2.29 1.77 7.55
C ILE A 155 1.50 3.08 7.58
N LYS A 156 2.06 4.20 7.09
CA LYS A 156 1.37 5.50 7.07
C LYS A 156 0.09 5.54 6.22
N TYR A 157 -0.16 4.50 5.42
CA TYR A 157 -1.30 4.39 4.51
C TYR A 157 -2.36 3.40 5.00
N CYS A 158 -2.28 2.96 6.26
CA CYS A 158 -3.33 2.19 6.91
C CYS A 158 -4.66 2.98 6.92
N GLY A 159 -5.79 2.29 6.94
CA GLY A 159 -7.09 2.95 7.15
C GLY A 159 -7.32 3.21 8.64
N LYS A 160 -8.41 2.67 9.19
CA LYS A 160 -8.59 2.55 10.64
C LYS A 160 -7.53 1.60 11.23
N VAL A 161 -7.10 1.87 12.46
CA VAL A 161 -6.11 1.05 13.16
C VAL A 161 -6.62 0.64 14.53
N TYR A 162 -6.46 -0.65 14.86
CA TYR A 162 -6.85 -1.21 16.13
C TYR A 162 -5.71 -1.93 16.82
N ARG A 163 -5.62 -1.75 18.14
CA ARG A 163 -4.76 -2.53 19.02
C ARG A 163 -5.56 -3.64 19.66
N LYS A 164 -5.00 -4.85 19.66
CA LYS A 164 -5.47 -5.92 20.53
C LYS A 164 -4.94 -5.66 21.93
N THR A 165 -5.85 -5.49 22.89
CA THR A 165 -5.54 -5.24 24.30
C THR A 165 -5.68 -6.51 25.13
N PHE A 166 -5.23 -6.46 26.37
CA PHE A 166 -5.52 -7.49 27.37
C PHE A 166 -6.61 -7.02 28.33
N GLY A 167 -6.66 -5.73 28.64
CA GLY A 167 -7.74 -5.10 29.39
C GLY A 167 -9.00 -4.88 28.53
N VAL A 168 -10.15 -5.10 29.17
CA VAL A 168 -11.50 -4.88 28.61
C VAL A 168 -11.69 -3.42 28.19
N GLN A 169 -12.28 -3.22 27.01
CA GLN A 169 -12.65 -1.93 26.42
C GLN A 169 -14.17 -1.87 26.29
N TYR A 170 -14.84 -1.06 27.12
CA TYR A 170 -16.30 -0.97 27.18
C TYR A 170 -16.94 -0.19 26.02
N ASN A 171 -16.14 0.52 25.23
CA ASN A 171 -16.59 1.27 24.05
C ASN A 171 -16.50 0.46 22.75
N THR A 172 -16.55 -0.87 22.86
CA THR A 172 -16.52 -1.80 21.72
C THR A 172 -17.92 -2.25 21.36
N PRO A 173 -18.17 -2.68 20.10
CA PRO A 173 -19.46 -3.22 19.71
C PRO A 173 -19.94 -4.38 20.58
N TYR A 174 -19.00 -5.17 21.11
CA TYR A 174 -19.27 -6.25 22.06
C TYR A 174 -20.14 -5.84 23.26
N PHE A 175 -20.02 -4.61 23.76
CA PHE A 175 -20.84 -4.11 24.87
C PHE A 175 -21.94 -3.13 24.45
N MET A 176 -21.82 -2.56 23.25
CA MET A 176 -22.72 -1.52 22.77
C MET A 176 -23.94 -2.09 22.05
N ALA A 177 -23.82 -3.29 21.48
CA ALA A 177 -24.86 -3.92 20.69
C ALA A 177 -26.06 -4.28 21.56
N ALA A 178 -27.26 -4.21 21.00
CA ALA A 178 -28.42 -4.89 21.58
C ALA A 178 -28.23 -6.42 21.55
N GLU A 179 -29.05 -7.16 22.31
CA GLU A 179 -28.92 -8.63 22.45
C GLU A 179 -28.98 -9.37 21.10
N ASP A 180 -29.85 -8.93 20.19
CA ASP A 180 -30.03 -9.52 18.86
C ASP A 180 -29.31 -8.76 17.72
N GLU A 181 -28.53 -7.74 18.06
CA GLU A 181 -27.86 -6.91 17.05
C GLU A 181 -26.59 -7.60 16.53
N PHE A 182 -26.52 -7.79 15.22
CA PHE A 182 -25.38 -8.44 14.59
C PHE A 182 -24.10 -7.61 14.71
N VAL A 183 -23.05 -8.22 15.26
CA VAL A 183 -21.71 -7.62 15.36
C VAL A 183 -20.74 -8.36 14.44
N PRO A 184 -20.09 -7.68 13.47
CA PRO A 184 -19.07 -8.29 12.64
C PRO A 184 -17.96 -8.94 13.48
N GLU A 185 -17.55 -10.16 13.13
CA GLU A 185 -16.63 -11.01 13.90
C GLU A 185 -15.38 -10.26 14.42
N GLN A 186 -14.77 -9.44 13.56
CA GLN A 186 -13.56 -8.68 13.91
C GLN A 186 -13.76 -7.63 15.02
N PHE A 187 -15.00 -7.24 15.30
CA PHE A 187 -15.40 -6.31 16.35
C PHE A 187 -16.15 -7.00 17.50
N SER A 188 -16.45 -8.29 17.37
CA SER A 188 -17.09 -9.13 18.40
C SER A 188 -16.07 -9.54 19.48
N THR A 189 -15.39 -8.57 20.07
CA THR A 189 -14.44 -8.79 21.15
C THR A 189 -14.34 -7.57 22.07
N PRO A 190 -14.25 -7.77 23.38
CA PRO A 190 -14.04 -6.67 24.33
C PRO A 190 -12.59 -6.19 24.40
N LEU A 191 -11.67 -6.80 23.64
CA LEU A 191 -10.22 -6.60 23.76
C LEU A 191 -9.64 -5.80 22.59
N LEU A 192 -10.38 -4.78 22.15
CA LEU A 192 -10.05 -3.97 20.99
C LEU A 192 -10.06 -2.49 21.31
N SER A 193 -8.97 -1.79 21.01
CA SER A 193 -8.85 -0.34 21.19
C SER A 193 -8.56 0.34 19.86
N ASP A 194 -9.35 1.36 19.52
CA ASP A 194 -9.11 2.19 18.33
C ASP A 194 -7.90 3.10 18.56
N GLN A 195 -6.87 2.93 17.72
CA GLN A 195 -5.61 3.67 17.76
C GLN A 195 -5.42 4.54 16.51
N THR A 196 -6.48 4.78 15.73
CA THR A 196 -6.42 5.52 14.46
C THR A 196 -5.79 6.90 14.63
N PHE A 197 -6.02 7.59 15.76
CA PHE A 197 -5.40 8.90 16.05
C PHE A 197 -3.87 8.90 16.05
N ARG A 198 -3.22 7.75 16.28
CA ARG A 198 -1.76 7.63 16.22
C ARG A 198 -1.24 7.65 14.78
N TYR A 199 -2.08 7.33 13.81
CA TYR A 199 -1.72 7.16 12.40
C TYR A 199 -2.23 8.29 11.52
N HIS A 200 -3.33 8.92 11.92
CA HIS A 200 -4.01 9.96 11.18
C HIS A 200 -4.46 11.10 12.08
N GLN A 201 -4.60 12.29 11.49
CA GLN A 201 -5.43 13.32 12.11
C GLN A 201 -6.88 12.87 12.05
N THR A 202 -7.53 12.83 13.20
CA THR A 202 -8.88 12.28 13.34
C THR A 202 -9.83 13.25 14.04
N ILE A 203 -11.12 13.12 13.72
CA ILE A 203 -12.20 13.84 14.39
C ILE A 203 -13.21 12.87 15.00
N THR A 204 -14.01 13.35 15.95
CA THR A 204 -15.31 12.74 16.24
C THR A 204 -16.33 13.36 15.28
N LEU A 205 -17.05 12.54 14.53
CA LEU A 205 -18.04 12.98 13.57
C LEU A 205 -19.44 12.55 14.02
N ARG A 206 -20.36 13.51 14.07
CA ARG A 206 -21.78 13.29 14.32
C ARG A 206 -22.55 13.47 13.03
N LEU A 207 -23.22 12.41 12.58
CA LEU A 207 -24.10 12.42 11.41
C LEU A 207 -25.56 12.42 11.87
N PRO A 208 -26.47 13.08 11.15
CA PRO A 208 -27.90 12.95 11.42
C PRO A 208 -28.35 11.51 11.15
N LEU A 209 -29.16 10.96 12.06
CA LEU A 209 -29.87 9.71 11.85
C LEU A 209 -31.10 10.02 10.98
N LEU A 210 -31.11 9.53 9.74
CA LEU A 210 -32.15 9.87 8.76
C LEU A 210 -33.37 8.95 8.85
N ASP A 211 -33.14 7.70 9.23
CA ASP A 211 -34.17 6.66 9.30
C ASP A 211 -34.47 6.29 10.75
N ASN A 212 -35.69 5.85 11.02
CA ASN A 212 -36.03 5.26 12.32
C ASN A 212 -35.44 3.85 12.39
N ILE A 213 -34.33 3.71 13.11
CA ILE A 213 -33.54 2.50 13.22
C ILE A 213 -33.46 2.11 14.70
N ASP A 214 -33.60 0.80 14.98
CA ASP A 214 -33.56 0.25 16.35
C ASP A 214 -32.15 -0.20 16.78
N ASN A 215 -31.20 -0.28 15.85
CA ASN A 215 -29.79 -0.59 16.12
C ASN A 215 -29.16 0.41 17.10
N ASN A 216 -28.32 -0.09 18.01
CA ASN A 216 -27.49 0.77 18.87
C ASN A 216 -26.18 1.16 18.17
N ILE A 217 -25.78 0.44 17.12
CA ILE A 217 -24.51 0.59 16.43
C ILE A 217 -24.71 0.84 14.95
N ALA A 218 -23.98 1.82 14.43
CA ALA A 218 -23.72 1.96 13.01
C ALA A 218 -22.25 1.63 12.72
N TYR A 219 -21.97 1.17 11.51
CA TYR A 219 -20.63 0.86 11.04
C TYR A 219 -20.23 1.81 9.92
N ILE A 220 -18.92 2.06 9.82
CA ILE A 220 -18.32 2.65 8.63
C ILE A 220 -17.56 1.57 7.86
N CYS A 221 -17.85 1.49 6.58
CA CYS A 221 -17.21 0.57 5.66
C CYS A 221 -16.25 1.26 4.70
N MET A 222 -15.29 0.50 4.19
CA MET A 222 -14.43 0.90 3.07
C MET A 222 -14.65 -0.04 1.88
N PHE A 223 -14.49 0.49 0.67
CA PHE A 223 -14.66 -0.27 -0.58
C PHE A 223 -13.53 -1.28 -0.82
N THR A 224 -13.89 -2.53 -1.10
CA THR A 224 -13.02 -3.55 -1.70
C THR A 224 -13.56 -4.00 -3.06
N THR A 225 -12.72 -4.64 -3.86
CA THR A 225 -13.11 -5.34 -5.10
C THR A 225 -14.18 -6.43 -4.89
N LYS A 226 -14.43 -6.86 -3.64
CA LYS A 226 -15.47 -7.83 -3.25
C LYS A 226 -16.72 -7.18 -2.65
N GLY A 227 -16.76 -5.86 -2.50
CA GLY A 227 -17.85 -5.13 -1.84
C GLY A 227 -17.36 -4.31 -0.64
N LEU A 228 -18.30 -3.84 0.16
CA LEU A 228 -18.02 -3.05 1.36
C LEU A 228 -17.50 -3.96 2.49
N THR A 229 -16.50 -3.48 3.23
CA THR A 229 -15.97 -4.16 4.42
C THR A 229 -16.05 -3.22 5.61
N PRO A 230 -16.66 -3.63 6.74
CA PRO A 230 -16.64 -2.84 7.98
C PRO A 230 -15.21 -2.57 8.44
N VAL A 231 -14.92 -1.32 8.77
CA VAL A 231 -13.60 -0.90 9.26
C VAL A 231 -13.65 -0.10 10.54
N GLY A 232 -14.83 0.31 11.00
CA GLY A 232 -15.05 0.91 12.31
C GLY A 232 -16.53 0.98 12.66
N TRP A 233 -16.82 1.50 13.85
CA TRP A 233 -18.15 1.57 14.41
C TRP A 233 -18.43 2.97 15.01
N GLY A 234 -19.70 3.25 15.22
CA GLY A 234 -20.21 4.45 15.87
C GLY A 234 -21.43 4.12 16.72
N LYS A 235 -21.69 4.97 17.70
CA LYS A 235 -22.86 4.86 18.58
C LYS A 235 -24.05 5.56 17.94
N ILE A 236 -25.21 4.94 17.97
CA ILE A 236 -26.47 5.61 17.67
C ILE A 236 -27.01 6.25 18.97
N ASP A 237 -27.27 7.56 18.93
CA ASP A 237 -27.92 8.30 20.02
C ASP A 237 -29.35 8.64 19.59
N HIS A 238 -30.30 7.77 19.93
CA HIS A 238 -31.71 7.94 19.57
C HIS A 238 -32.34 9.21 20.17
N ARG A 239 -31.85 9.69 21.33
CA ARG A 239 -32.41 10.89 21.98
C ARG A 239 -32.10 12.16 21.19
N LYS A 240 -30.94 12.19 20.54
CA LYS A 240 -30.49 13.30 19.69
C LYS A 240 -30.68 13.05 18.20
N SER A 241 -31.11 11.84 17.83
CA SER A 241 -31.27 11.40 16.45
C SER A 241 -29.97 11.60 15.65
N GLU A 242 -28.87 11.12 16.21
CA GLU A 242 -27.54 11.23 15.58
C GLU A 242 -26.71 9.96 15.74
N ILE A 243 -25.72 9.81 14.85
CA ILE A 243 -24.75 8.73 14.85
C ILE A 243 -23.38 9.33 15.13
N ILE A 244 -22.68 8.80 16.13
CA ILE A 244 -21.41 9.32 16.63
C ILE A 244 -20.29 8.35 16.27
N PHE A 245 -19.48 8.71 15.27
CA PHE A 245 -18.27 7.97 14.90
C PHE A 245 -17.04 8.61 15.53
N GLU A 246 -16.30 7.83 16.33
CA GLU A 246 -15.03 8.29 16.90
C GLU A 246 -13.85 8.02 15.95
N GLN A 247 -12.86 8.92 16.04
CA GLN A 247 -11.57 8.81 15.36
C GLN A 247 -11.68 8.60 13.84
N ILE A 248 -12.57 9.34 13.17
CA ILE A 248 -12.67 9.36 11.72
C ILE A 248 -11.42 10.01 11.14
N PRO A 249 -10.58 9.28 10.37
CA PRO A 249 -9.40 9.87 9.73
C PRO A 249 -9.82 10.82 8.61
N LEU A 250 -9.14 11.95 8.53
CA LEU A 250 -9.31 12.90 7.41
C LEU A 250 -8.91 12.25 6.08
N ASN A 251 -9.47 12.73 4.98
CA ASN A 251 -9.15 12.31 3.61
C ASN A 251 -9.41 10.82 3.29
N THR A 252 -10.31 10.18 4.07
CA THR A 252 -10.74 8.79 3.87
C THR A 252 -12.23 8.72 3.55
N LEU A 253 -12.62 7.88 2.58
CA LEU A 253 -14.00 7.69 2.13
C LEU A 253 -14.60 6.53 2.89
N PHE A 254 -15.75 6.77 3.51
CA PHE A 254 -16.49 5.78 4.28
C PHE A 254 -17.92 5.64 3.77
N PHE A 255 -18.46 4.44 3.91
CA PHE A 255 -19.84 4.09 3.61
C PHE A 255 -20.53 3.75 4.93
N PRO A 256 -21.44 4.59 5.44
CA PRO A 256 -22.19 4.32 6.67
C PRO A 256 -23.23 3.22 6.45
N VAL A 257 -23.23 2.22 7.32
CA VAL A 257 -24.16 1.08 7.24
C VAL A 257 -24.66 0.65 8.61
N ILE A 258 -25.78 -0.04 8.65
CA ILE A 258 -26.21 -0.91 9.76
C ILE A 258 -26.28 -2.36 9.28
N PHE A 259 -26.55 -3.26 10.22
CA PHE A 259 -26.88 -4.64 9.93
C PHE A 259 -28.30 -4.95 10.41
N ASP A 260 -29.09 -5.51 9.49
CA ASP A 260 -30.36 -6.18 9.77
C ASP A 260 -30.16 -7.69 9.61
N GLY A 261 -30.05 -8.40 10.74
CA GLY A 261 -29.41 -9.71 10.77
C GLY A 261 -27.99 -9.64 10.20
N GLU A 262 -27.63 -10.52 9.26
CA GLU A 262 -26.34 -10.45 8.56
C GLU A 262 -26.35 -9.52 7.34
N THR A 263 -27.50 -8.92 7.02
CA THR A 263 -27.66 -8.08 5.83
C THR A 263 -27.18 -6.67 6.10
N MET A 264 -26.23 -6.20 5.28
CA MET A 264 -25.71 -4.84 5.37
C MET A 264 -26.64 -3.85 4.64
N LEU A 265 -27.08 -2.80 5.34
CA LEU A 265 -27.95 -1.74 4.81
C LEU A 265 -27.26 -0.38 4.91
N GLU A 266 -27.24 0.39 3.82
CA GLU A 266 -26.72 1.77 3.81
C GLU A 266 -27.72 2.71 4.51
N ILE A 267 -27.25 3.59 5.40
CA ILE A 267 -28.11 4.47 6.25
C ILE A 267 -27.89 5.97 6.02
N ASN A 268 -26.80 6.31 5.36
CA ASN A 268 -26.45 7.67 4.98
C ASN A 268 -25.62 7.63 3.71
N GLU A 269 -25.55 8.77 3.02
CA GLU A 269 -24.67 8.93 1.88
C GLU A 269 -23.20 8.67 2.26
N PRO A 270 -22.41 8.03 1.38
CA PRO A 270 -20.98 7.86 1.60
C PRO A 270 -20.30 9.22 1.75
N PHE A 271 -19.29 9.29 2.63
CA PHE A 271 -18.70 10.55 3.01
C PHE A 271 -17.18 10.53 3.13
N MET A 272 -16.57 11.70 2.92
CA MET A 272 -15.19 11.99 3.22
C MET A 272 -15.08 13.36 3.88
N ILE A 273 -14.28 13.46 4.93
CA ILE A 273 -13.91 14.74 5.52
C ILE A 273 -12.56 15.16 4.93
N LEU A 274 -12.60 16.08 3.97
CA LEU A 274 -11.40 16.54 3.29
C LEU A 274 -10.71 17.64 4.10
N SER A 275 -9.39 17.52 4.25
CA SER A 275 -8.49 18.58 4.68
C SER A 275 -7.28 18.63 3.75
N SER A 276 -7.08 19.77 3.08
CA SER A 276 -5.98 19.98 2.13
C SER A 276 -4.62 20.19 2.81
N ARG A 277 -4.62 20.48 4.11
CA ARG A 277 -3.43 20.75 4.91
C ARG A 277 -3.48 19.99 6.23
N LEU A 278 -2.31 19.77 6.81
CA LEU A 278 -2.20 19.32 8.20
C LEU A 278 -2.78 20.39 9.13
N ARG A 279 -3.59 19.93 10.07
CA ARG A 279 -4.26 20.77 11.07
C ARG A 279 -3.37 20.96 12.29
N LYS A 280 -3.23 22.19 12.80
CA LYS A 280 -2.41 22.45 13.99
C LYS A 280 -3.10 22.12 15.31
N ASP A 281 -4.43 22.09 15.29
CA ASP A 281 -5.30 21.79 16.44
C ASP A 281 -5.46 20.27 16.69
N ILE A 282 -4.95 19.43 15.80
CA ILE A 282 -4.94 17.97 15.94
C ILE A 282 -3.48 17.49 15.91
N PRO A 283 -3.01 16.63 16.83
CA PRO A 283 -1.64 16.12 16.81
C PRO A 283 -1.29 15.45 15.50
N GLU A 284 -0.04 15.58 15.09
CA GLU A 284 0.48 14.83 13.95
C GLU A 284 0.62 13.34 14.31
N PRO A 285 0.54 12.43 13.31
CA PRO A 285 0.75 11.01 13.52
C PRO A 285 2.04 10.71 14.29
N LEU A 286 1.97 9.77 15.23
CA LEU A 286 3.10 9.26 16.01
C LEU A 286 3.86 10.34 16.78
N THR A 287 3.18 11.39 17.26
CA THR A 287 3.76 12.41 18.16
C THR A 287 3.26 12.30 19.60
N VAL A 288 2.15 11.58 19.81
CA VAL A 288 1.51 11.38 21.12
C VAL A 288 1.03 9.92 21.29
N ASN A 289 0.99 9.46 22.53
CA ASN A 289 0.56 8.09 22.88
C ASN A 289 -0.91 7.99 23.33
N GLU A 290 -1.52 9.11 23.69
CA GLU A 290 -2.89 9.20 24.19
C GLU A 290 -3.64 10.25 23.36
N GLN A 291 -4.94 10.02 23.17
CA GLN A 291 -5.80 10.99 22.49
C GLN A 291 -5.92 12.25 23.35
N GLN A 292 -5.99 13.42 22.70
CA GLN A 292 -6.23 14.68 23.39
C GLN A 292 -7.55 14.64 24.17
N LYS A 293 -7.55 15.24 25.37
CA LYS A 293 -8.76 15.37 26.20
C LYS A 293 -9.87 16.15 25.48
N LYS A 294 -9.52 17.25 24.82
CA LYS A 294 -10.44 18.02 23.97
C LYS A 294 -10.34 17.46 22.54
N LYS A 295 -11.18 16.47 22.22
CA LYS A 295 -11.32 15.95 20.85
C LYS A 295 -11.98 17.02 19.97
N LEU A 296 -11.61 17.08 18.69
CA LEU A 296 -12.35 17.89 17.72
C LEU A 296 -13.65 17.15 17.37
N ASP A 297 -14.74 17.58 17.99
CA ASP A 297 -16.10 17.03 17.82
C ASP A 297 -16.88 17.88 16.83
N ILE A 298 -17.35 17.26 15.74
CA ILE A 298 -17.94 17.92 14.59
C ILE A 298 -19.31 17.32 14.29
N SER A 299 -20.34 18.16 14.20
CA SER A 299 -21.65 17.81 13.68
C SER A 299 -21.81 18.19 12.22
N LEU A 300 -22.39 17.29 11.43
CA LEU A 300 -22.87 17.61 10.09
C LEU A 300 -24.29 18.19 10.18
N VAL A 301 -24.46 19.46 9.79
CA VAL A 301 -25.76 20.14 9.78
C VAL A 301 -25.96 20.79 8.42
N ASN A 302 -27.00 20.38 7.68
CA ASN A 302 -27.32 20.91 6.35
C ASN A 302 -26.10 20.92 5.40
N GLY A 303 -25.32 19.84 5.39
CA GLY A 303 -24.11 19.70 4.56
C GLY A 303 -22.89 20.50 5.04
N LYS A 304 -22.97 21.20 6.18
CA LYS A 304 -21.86 21.97 6.76
C LYS A 304 -21.30 21.29 7.99
N LEU A 305 -19.98 21.36 8.15
CA LEU A 305 -19.27 20.85 9.32
C LEU A 305 -19.18 21.94 10.40
N LEU A 306 -19.87 21.74 11.52
CA LEU A 306 -19.91 22.66 12.65
C LEU A 306 -19.21 22.03 13.86
N VAL A 307 -18.47 22.83 14.63
CA VAL A 307 -17.94 22.39 15.93
C VAL A 307 -19.13 22.20 16.88
N THR A 308 -19.26 20.98 17.40
CA THR A 308 -20.40 20.58 18.24
C THR A 308 -20.49 21.49 19.47
N GLY A 309 -21.65 22.11 19.68
CA GLY A 309 -21.91 23.01 20.81
C GLY A 309 -21.40 24.46 20.65
N GLU A 310 -20.59 24.76 19.64
CA GLU A 310 -20.03 26.11 19.42
C GLU A 310 -20.68 26.84 18.21
N ASN A 311 -21.62 26.19 17.49
CA ASN A 311 -22.29 26.67 16.25
C ASN A 311 -21.35 27.34 15.23
N LYS A 312 -20.08 26.98 15.27
CA LYS A 312 -18.99 27.58 14.50
C LYS A 312 -18.56 26.62 13.41
N GLN A 313 -18.55 27.08 12.16
CA GLN A 313 -18.07 26.26 11.05
C GLN A 313 -16.59 25.90 11.23
N SER A 314 -16.26 24.64 11.00
CA SER A 314 -14.88 24.19 11.09
C SER A 314 -14.08 24.65 9.88
N ALA A 315 -13.14 25.58 10.11
CA ALA A 315 -12.29 26.12 9.07
C ALA A 315 -11.35 25.03 8.51
N GLY A 316 -11.12 25.02 7.19
CA GLY A 316 -10.15 24.14 6.54
C GLY A 316 -10.57 22.67 6.39
N MET A 317 -11.84 22.34 6.66
CA MET A 317 -12.41 21.03 6.35
C MET A 317 -13.65 21.15 5.47
N LYS A 318 -13.85 20.19 4.56
CA LYS A 318 -15.04 20.09 3.71
C LYS A 318 -15.66 18.71 3.86
N TYR A 319 -16.98 18.66 3.99
CA TYR A 319 -17.74 17.42 3.88
C TYR A 319 -17.98 17.12 2.39
N ILE A 320 -17.62 15.92 1.98
CA ILE A 320 -17.72 15.47 0.60
C ILE A 320 -18.56 14.22 0.59
N THR A 321 -19.49 14.15 -0.35
CA THR A 321 -20.33 12.99 -0.58
C THR A 321 -20.31 12.61 -2.05
N LEU A 322 -20.81 11.42 -2.38
CA LEU A 322 -20.82 10.90 -3.75
C LEU A 322 -22.08 11.37 -4.46
N LYS A 323 -21.91 12.24 -5.46
CA LYS A 323 -23.01 12.73 -6.29
C LYS A 323 -23.03 12.00 -7.63
N CYS A 324 -24.21 11.81 -8.19
CA CYS A 324 -24.38 11.37 -9.57
C CYS A 324 -25.48 12.21 -10.23
N ASP A 325 -25.21 12.68 -11.45
CA ASP A 325 -26.14 13.41 -12.30
C ASP A 325 -26.14 12.75 -13.68
N THR A 326 -27.20 12.00 -13.96
CA THR A 326 -27.34 11.23 -15.20
C THR A 326 -27.68 12.09 -16.42
N THR A 327 -28.11 13.34 -16.20
CA THR A 327 -28.43 14.31 -17.26
C THR A 327 -27.15 14.93 -17.84
N LYS A 328 -26.10 15.05 -17.02
CA LYS A 328 -24.78 15.50 -17.46
C LYS A 328 -23.97 14.35 -18.04
N LYS A 329 -23.27 14.65 -19.13
CA LYS A 329 -22.43 13.70 -19.86
C LYS A 329 -21.01 14.22 -19.93
N GLU A 330 -20.05 13.36 -19.66
CA GLU A 330 -18.62 13.65 -19.81
C GLU A 330 -17.91 12.54 -20.59
N THR A 331 -16.77 12.89 -21.20
CA THR A 331 -15.87 11.90 -21.81
C THR A 331 -14.75 11.60 -20.83
N LEU A 332 -14.58 10.33 -20.48
CA LEU A 332 -13.51 9.86 -19.62
C LEU A 332 -12.39 9.27 -20.46
N HIS A 333 -11.24 9.94 -20.47
CA HIS A 333 -9.99 9.42 -20.98
C HIS A 333 -9.21 8.72 -19.85
N LEU A 334 -9.12 7.40 -19.90
CA LEU A 334 -8.58 6.57 -18.82
C LEU A 334 -7.28 5.86 -19.27
N LEU A 335 -6.26 5.93 -18.41
CA LEU A 335 -4.92 5.42 -18.70
C LEU A 335 -4.54 4.21 -17.84
N ARG A 336 -5.34 3.89 -16.81
CA ARG A 336 -5.02 2.85 -15.83
C ARG A 336 -6.21 2.46 -14.96
N LYS A 337 -6.18 1.24 -14.42
CA LYS A 337 -7.16 0.69 -13.47
C LYS A 337 -6.74 0.77 -12.00
N TYR A 338 -5.46 1.05 -11.75
CA TYR A 338 -4.87 1.14 -10.41
C TYR A 338 -3.69 2.12 -10.42
N PRO A 339 -3.47 2.90 -9.35
CA PRO A 339 -2.37 3.86 -9.31
C PRO A 339 -1.02 3.13 -9.29
N GLU A 340 0.01 3.81 -9.77
CA GLU A 340 1.34 3.24 -9.72
C GLU A 340 1.81 3.02 -8.27
N LYS A 341 2.30 1.81 -7.99
CA LYS A 341 2.70 1.40 -6.64
C LYS A 341 3.93 2.17 -6.18
N ARG A 342 3.87 2.72 -4.96
CA ARG A 342 4.97 3.47 -4.32
C ARG A 342 6.30 2.73 -4.35
N ARG A 343 6.29 1.41 -4.05
CA ARG A 343 7.50 0.58 -4.08
C ARG A 343 8.11 0.51 -5.49
N LEU A 344 7.29 0.47 -6.54
CA LEU A 344 7.78 0.42 -7.93
C LEU A 344 8.34 1.77 -8.37
N LYS A 345 7.69 2.88 -7.98
CA LYS A 345 8.27 4.23 -8.16
C LYS A 345 9.65 4.34 -7.52
N ALA A 346 9.79 3.90 -6.27
CA ALA A 346 11.08 3.90 -5.58
C ALA A 346 12.15 3.00 -6.24
N LEU A 347 11.76 1.98 -7.00
CA LEU A 347 12.69 1.19 -7.83
C LEU A 347 13.06 1.92 -9.11
N GLN A 348 12.12 2.60 -9.77
CA GLN A 348 12.39 3.42 -10.96
C GLN A 348 13.32 4.59 -10.66
N GLU A 349 13.16 5.25 -9.52
CA GLU A 349 14.06 6.31 -9.05
C GLU A 349 15.52 5.84 -9.00
N ARG A 350 15.77 4.56 -8.71
CA ARG A 350 17.12 3.98 -8.68
C ARG A 350 17.71 3.71 -10.06
N ILE A 351 16.90 3.70 -11.11
CA ILE A 351 17.36 3.52 -12.49
C ILE A 351 17.99 4.81 -13.01
N LYS A 352 17.58 5.97 -12.50
CA LYS A 352 18.26 7.24 -12.80
C LYS A 352 19.74 7.14 -12.42
N GLY A 353 20.61 7.49 -13.37
CA GLY A 353 22.07 7.35 -13.30
C GLY A 353 22.61 6.05 -13.90
N SER A 354 21.75 5.16 -14.42
CA SER A 354 22.18 3.94 -15.11
C SER A 354 22.96 4.24 -16.38
N TYR A 355 23.90 3.34 -16.72
CA TYR A 355 24.72 3.42 -17.91
C TYR A 355 24.24 2.45 -18.99
N ILE A 356 24.31 2.90 -20.25
CA ILE A 356 24.39 2.03 -21.41
C ILE A 356 25.86 1.91 -21.80
N LEU A 357 26.37 0.68 -21.86
CA LEU A 357 27.78 0.38 -22.10
C LEU A 357 27.92 -0.49 -23.35
N GLY A 358 28.96 -0.24 -24.14
CA GLY A 358 29.38 -1.08 -25.27
C GLY A 358 30.79 -1.63 -25.07
N SER A 359 31.06 -2.88 -25.45
CA SER A 359 32.41 -3.45 -25.48
C SER A 359 32.56 -4.56 -26.52
N ASN A 360 33.79 -4.75 -27.01
CA ASN A 360 34.18 -5.93 -27.79
C ASN A 360 34.79 -7.04 -26.93
N LYS A 361 34.85 -6.86 -25.61
CA LYS A 361 35.24 -7.87 -24.62
C LYS A 361 34.16 -7.97 -23.54
N GLU A 362 33.74 -9.19 -23.22
CA GLU A 362 32.55 -9.43 -22.39
C GLU A 362 32.57 -8.70 -21.03
N LYS A 363 33.75 -8.58 -20.41
CA LYS A 363 33.91 -8.17 -18.99
C LYS A 363 34.76 -6.91 -18.77
N ARG A 364 35.30 -6.27 -19.81
CA ARG A 364 36.22 -5.13 -19.68
C ARG A 364 36.18 -4.20 -20.90
N ASP A 365 36.93 -3.10 -20.83
CA ASP A 365 37.11 -2.14 -21.93
C ASP A 365 35.75 -1.57 -22.42
N PHE A 366 34.90 -1.19 -21.47
CA PHE A 366 33.58 -0.62 -21.75
C PHE A 366 33.68 0.85 -22.14
N ASP A 367 33.08 1.20 -23.27
CA ASP A 367 32.75 2.58 -23.61
C ASP A 367 31.37 2.90 -23.01
N THR A 368 31.26 4.04 -22.31
CA THR A 368 29.95 4.55 -21.85
C THR A 368 29.27 5.25 -23.01
N LEU A 369 28.15 4.69 -23.47
CA LEU A 369 27.39 5.20 -24.61
C LEU A 369 26.32 6.20 -24.18
N TYR A 370 25.76 6.02 -22.98
CA TYR A 370 24.72 6.89 -22.46
C TYR A 370 24.60 6.79 -20.94
N ILE A 371 24.14 7.88 -20.30
CA ILE A 371 23.78 7.95 -18.89
C ILE A 371 22.32 8.40 -18.82
N LEU A 372 21.47 7.62 -18.17
CA LEU A 372 20.06 7.96 -17.99
C LEU A 372 19.93 9.03 -16.91
N ASP A 373 19.63 10.28 -17.28
CA ASP A 373 19.55 11.42 -16.35
C ASP A 373 18.14 11.69 -15.80
N TYR A 374 17.17 10.86 -16.17
CA TYR A 374 15.77 10.95 -15.75
C TYR A 374 15.26 9.66 -15.10
N VAL A 375 14.12 9.76 -14.42
CA VAL A 375 13.41 8.62 -13.83
C VAL A 375 12.52 8.01 -14.90
N PRO A 376 12.71 6.74 -15.28
CA PRO A 376 11.93 6.12 -16.35
C PRO A 376 10.46 5.97 -15.96
N CYS A 377 9.57 6.11 -16.95
CA CYS A 377 8.15 5.86 -16.78
C CYS A 377 7.88 4.35 -16.63
N PRO A 378 6.74 3.94 -16.03
CA PRO A 378 6.37 2.52 -15.84
C PRO A 378 5.89 1.82 -17.12
N TYR A 379 6.25 2.34 -18.28
CA TYR A 379 5.78 1.91 -19.58
C TYR A 379 6.96 1.62 -20.50
N PHE A 380 6.69 0.93 -21.61
CA PHE A 380 7.68 0.74 -22.65
C PHE A 380 8.05 2.09 -23.27
N GLN A 381 9.34 2.41 -23.26
CA GLN A 381 9.86 3.72 -23.65
C GLN A 381 11.18 3.57 -24.40
N GLU A 382 11.52 4.57 -25.21
CA GLU A 382 12.71 4.57 -26.04
C GLU A 382 13.78 5.55 -25.52
N VAL A 383 15.04 5.14 -25.62
CA VAL A 383 16.21 5.99 -25.42
C VAL A 383 17.05 5.94 -26.68
N GLU A 384 17.25 7.10 -27.29
CA GLU A 384 18.21 7.31 -28.36
C GLU A 384 19.51 7.87 -27.80
N PHE A 385 20.63 7.35 -28.30
CA PHE A 385 21.96 7.81 -27.92
C PHE A 385 22.92 7.76 -29.10
N LYS A 386 23.90 8.67 -29.09
CA LYS A 386 24.94 8.71 -30.11
C LYS A 386 25.89 7.53 -29.91
N ASN A 387 26.03 6.70 -30.95
CA ASN A 387 27.02 5.64 -30.99
C ASN A 387 27.53 5.46 -32.41
N ASP A 388 28.79 5.83 -32.66
CA ASP A 388 29.44 5.72 -33.96
C ASP A 388 30.28 4.43 -34.11
N LYS A 389 30.28 3.57 -33.08
CA LYS A 389 31.08 2.34 -33.01
C LYS A 389 30.20 1.08 -33.05
N LYS A 390 30.82 -0.04 -33.40
CA LYS A 390 30.22 -1.38 -33.33
C LYS A 390 30.77 -2.15 -32.14
N TYR A 391 29.89 -2.77 -31.37
CA TYR A 391 30.26 -3.59 -30.22
C TYR A 391 29.60 -4.96 -30.31
N ARG A 392 30.30 -5.99 -29.84
CA ARG A 392 29.73 -7.33 -29.68
C ARG A 392 28.82 -7.42 -28.44
N TYR A 393 29.19 -6.72 -27.37
CA TYR A 393 28.50 -6.76 -26.08
C TYR A 393 27.90 -5.39 -25.75
N TYR A 394 26.62 -5.39 -25.38
CA TYR A 394 25.97 -4.21 -24.80
C TYR A 394 25.39 -4.53 -23.43
N ARG A 395 25.48 -3.58 -22.50
CA ARG A 395 24.97 -3.73 -21.13
C ARG A 395 24.25 -2.47 -20.67
N PHE A 396 23.14 -2.66 -19.96
CA PHE A 396 22.53 -1.66 -19.10
C PHE A 396 22.92 -1.95 -17.64
N ARG A 397 23.45 -0.98 -16.91
CA ARG A 397 24.05 -1.20 -15.59
C ARG A 397 23.79 -0.07 -14.61
N ASN A 398 23.45 -0.41 -13.37
CA ASN A 398 23.37 0.53 -12.26
C ASN A 398 24.77 0.85 -11.67
N PRO A 399 25.06 2.12 -11.32
CA PRO A 399 26.31 2.52 -10.68
C PRO A 399 26.50 1.92 -9.29
N ASP A 400 25.44 1.84 -8.50
CA ASP A 400 25.46 1.47 -7.08
C ASP A 400 25.45 -0.05 -6.83
N LYS A 401 25.60 -0.85 -7.89
CA LYS A 401 25.51 -2.32 -7.90
C LYS A 401 24.18 -2.88 -7.34
N LYS A 402 23.13 -2.07 -7.19
CA LYS A 402 21.79 -2.57 -6.89
C LYS A 402 21.08 -3.00 -8.17
N GLY A 403 20.04 -3.81 -8.02
CA GLY A 403 19.29 -4.37 -9.14
C GLY A 403 18.72 -3.31 -10.09
N VAL A 404 18.87 -3.52 -11.40
CA VAL A 404 18.31 -2.62 -12.43
C VAL A 404 16.79 -2.72 -12.53
N ASN A 405 16.19 -3.83 -12.07
CA ASN A 405 14.73 -4.03 -12.04
C ASN A 405 14.09 -3.71 -13.40
N ILE A 406 14.58 -4.33 -14.48
CA ILE A 406 14.03 -4.16 -15.82
C ILE A 406 13.12 -5.36 -16.14
N ALA A 407 11.91 -5.10 -16.61
CA ALA A 407 10.97 -6.14 -17.02
C ALA A 407 11.20 -6.58 -18.46
N HIS A 408 11.45 -5.64 -19.38
CA HIS A 408 11.79 -5.98 -20.77
C HIS A 408 12.72 -4.94 -21.39
N MET A 409 13.60 -5.37 -22.30
CA MET A 409 14.58 -4.55 -23.00
C MET A 409 14.83 -5.01 -24.44
N GLU A 410 14.95 -4.06 -25.35
CA GLU A 410 15.28 -4.28 -26.75
C GLU A 410 16.45 -3.38 -27.15
N PHE A 411 17.42 -3.94 -27.87
CA PHE A 411 18.52 -3.18 -28.47
C PHE A 411 18.22 -2.99 -29.95
N LEU A 412 18.22 -1.73 -30.37
CA LEU A 412 17.72 -1.31 -31.67
C LEU A 412 18.83 -0.63 -32.49
N GLY A 413 18.87 -0.95 -33.77
CA GLY A 413 19.83 -0.38 -34.72
C GLY A 413 19.34 -0.50 -36.15
N ARG A 414 20.22 -0.17 -37.09
CA ARG A 414 19.96 -0.40 -38.52
C ARG A 414 19.99 -1.90 -38.83
N TYR A 415 19.33 -2.30 -39.91
CA TYR A 415 19.36 -3.67 -40.40
C TYR A 415 20.79 -4.22 -40.51
N SER A 416 21.01 -5.43 -39.99
CA SER A 416 22.30 -6.10 -40.02
C SER A 416 22.15 -7.49 -40.61
N ARG A 417 22.83 -7.76 -41.74
CA ARG A 417 22.82 -9.07 -42.41
C ARG A 417 23.40 -10.21 -41.55
N ASN A 418 24.22 -9.87 -40.55
CA ASN A 418 24.89 -10.84 -39.68
C ASN A 418 24.04 -11.21 -38.45
N HIS A 419 22.86 -10.60 -38.27
CA HIS A 419 22.03 -10.78 -37.09
C HIS A 419 20.57 -11.01 -37.48
N LYS A 420 19.87 -11.80 -36.67
CA LYS A 420 18.42 -11.91 -36.79
C LYS A 420 17.79 -10.57 -36.41
N CYS A 421 17.20 -9.89 -37.38
CA CYS A 421 16.50 -8.63 -37.18
C CYS A 421 14.98 -8.89 -37.13
N SER A 422 14.28 -8.29 -36.17
CA SER A 422 12.82 -8.30 -36.08
C SER A 422 12.28 -6.89 -35.94
N SER A 423 10.98 -6.71 -36.15
CA SER A 423 10.33 -5.43 -35.87
C SER A 423 10.49 -5.08 -34.38
N PRO A 424 10.82 -3.82 -34.05
CA PRO A 424 10.75 -3.35 -32.66
C PRO A 424 9.34 -3.48 -32.11
N THR A 425 9.20 -3.75 -30.81
CA THR A 425 7.89 -3.77 -30.16
C THR A 425 7.31 -2.35 -30.18
N PRO A 426 6.05 -2.12 -30.63
CA PRO A 426 5.47 -0.78 -30.71
C PRO A 426 5.49 -0.04 -29.36
N LEU A 427 5.71 1.28 -29.39
CA LEU A 427 5.58 2.11 -28.21
C LEU A 427 4.09 2.26 -27.82
N PRO A 428 3.79 2.41 -26.52
CA PRO A 428 2.41 2.55 -26.05
C PRO A 428 1.80 3.86 -26.56
N VAL A 429 0.57 3.75 -27.05
CA VAL A 429 -0.20 4.91 -27.53
C VAL A 429 -1.13 5.40 -26.42
N PHE A 430 -1.02 6.67 -26.03
CA PHE A 430 -1.79 7.25 -24.93
C PHE A 430 -2.83 8.28 -25.38
N SER A 431 -2.82 8.72 -26.63
CA SER A 431 -3.85 9.59 -27.20
C SER A 431 -3.90 9.47 -28.72
N LYS A 432 -4.97 9.94 -29.36
CA LYS A 432 -5.14 9.91 -30.83
C LYS A 432 -4.16 10.80 -31.59
N GLU A 433 -3.61 11.81 -30.93
CA GLU A 433 -2.78 12.85 -31.55
C GLU A 433 -1.29 12.52 -31.53
N GLN A 434 -0.90 11.30 -31.14
CA GLN A 434 0.51 10.93 -31.17
C GLN A 434 1.01 10.77 -32.62
N PRO A 435 2.12 11.42 -32.98
CA PRO A 435 2.69 11.29 -34.32
C PRO A 435 3.05 9.84 -34.60
N GLU A 436 2.83 9.39 -35.84
CA GLU A 436 3.25 8.08 -36.31
C GLU A 436 4.73 7.83 -36.00
N ASP A 437 5.04 6.63 -35.52
CA ASP A 437 6.41 6.19 -35.23
C ASP A 437 7.20 6.19 -36.55
N LYS A 438 7.99 7.24 -36.80
CA LYS A 438 8.79 7.46 -38.03
C LYS A 438 9.99 6.50 -38.16
N ASN A 439 9.92 5.31 -37.58
CA ASN A 439 11.02 4.36 -37.45
C ASN A 439 11.12 3.36 -38.62
N GLN A 440 10.93 3.83 -39.87
CA GLN A 440 10.97 2.97 -41.07
C GLN A 440 12.30 2.20 -41.29
N PHE A 441 13.38 2.52 -40.56
CA PHE A 441 14.68 1.85 -40.68
C PHE A 441 15.26 1.33 -39.37
N LEU A 442 14.42 1.15 -38.34
CA LEU A 442 14.85 0.66 -37.02
C LEU A 442 14.47 -0.81 -36.83
N TYR A 443 15.43 -1.63 -36.40
CA TYR A 443 15.25 -3.07 -36.20
C TYR A 443 15.67 -3.47 -34.80
N ARG A 444 14.91 -4.37 -34.17
CA ARG A 444 15.36 -5.11 -33.00
C ARG A 444 16.43 -6.11 -33.44
N ILE A 445 17.64 -5.91 -32.96
CA ILE A 445 18.75 -6.81 -33.21
C ILE A 445 18.70 -7.89 -32.12
N ASN A 446 18.64 -9.15 -32.54
CA ASN A 446 18.59 -10.27 -31.60
C ASN A 446 20.00 -10.82 -31.35
N GLY A 447 20.24 -11.18 -30.09
CA GLY A 447 21.47 -11.83 -29.62
C GLY A 447 21.16 -12.80 -28.49
N ILE A 448 22.18 -13.18 -27.74
CA ILE A 448 22.09 -14.10 -26.61
C ILE A 448 22.16 -13.27 -25.31
N PRO A 449 21.16 -13.35 -24.41
CA PRO A 449 21.22 -12.69 -23.12
C PRO A 449 22.49 -13.05 -22.34
N LEU A 450 23.17 -12.05 -21.79
CA LEU A 450 24.34 -12.28 -20.95
C LEU A 450 23.93 -12.92 -19.63
N ASN A 451 24.69 -13.92 -19.18
CA ASN A 451 24.50 -14.49 -17.84
C ASN A 451 25.08 -13.54 -16.77
N THR A 452 24.26 -12.57 -16.33
CA THR A 452 24.64 -11.60 -15.29
C THR A 452 24.20 -12.00 -13.89
N GLY A 453 23.68 -13.22 -13.72
CA GLY A 453 23.16 -13.77 -12.47
C GLY A 453 21.78 -14.38 -12.64
N HIS A 454 21.04 -14.52 -11.54
CA HIS A 454 19.69 -15.08 -11.58
C HIS A 454 18.75 -14.26 -12.45
N ASN A 455 17.95 -14.96 -13.27
CA ASN A 455 16.88 -14.38 -14.08
C ASN A 455 17.36 -13.29 -15.07
N ALA A 456 18.61 -13.39 -15.53
CA ALA A 456 19.17 -12.42 -16.49
C ALA A 456 18.43 -12.41 -17.84
N ALA A 457 17.82 -13.54 -18.20
CA ALA A 457 17.04 -13.69 -19.43
C ALA A 457 15.62 -13.10 -19.33
N ASP A 458 15.09 -12.86 -18.13
CA ASP A 458 13.72 -12.34 -17.92
C ASP A 458 13.51 -11.00 -18.63
N ALA A 459 14.54 -10.16 -18.74
CA ALA A 459 14.43 -8.89 -19.47
C ALA A 459 14.30 -9.04 -21.01
N PHE A 460 14.32 -10.26 -21.54
CA PHE A 460 14.31 -10.54 -22.98
C PHE A 460 13.29 -11.62 -23.38
N ASP A 461 12.47 -12.10 -22.44
CA ASP A 461 11.50 -13.19 -22.66
C ASP A 461 10.16 -12.71 -23.26
N GLY A 462 9.95 -11.39 -23.35
CA GLY A 462 8.71 -10.77 -23.85
C GLY A 462 7.56 -10.78 -22.83
N ASN A 463 7.80 -11.16 -21.58
CA ASN A 463 6.83 -11.17 -20.51
C ASN A 463 7.05 -9.99 -19.56
N TYR A 464 6.11 -9.05 -19.50
CA TYR A 464 6.27 -7.85 -18.68
C TYR A 464 6.02 -8.08 -17.17
N ASP A 465 5.60 -9.30 -16.80
CA ASP A 465 5.42 -9.71 -15.40
C ASP A 465 6.69 -10.34 -14.80
N THR A 466 7.66 -10.72 -15.62
CA THR A 466 9.01 -11.15 -15.19
C THR A 466 9.97 -9.96 -15.19
N TYR A 467 11.08 -10.06 -14.46
CA TYR A 467 12.05 -8.97 -14.39
C TYR A 467 13.41 -9.43 -13.86
N VAL A 468 14.47 -8.80 -14.36
CA VAL A 468 15.83 -9.01 -13.87
C VAL A 468 16.07 -8.23 -12.58
N THR A 469 16.71 -8.87 -11.59
CA THR A 469 17.03 -8.26 -10.27
C THR A 469 18.50 -7.96 -10.08
N THR A 470 19.36 -8.38 -11.01
CA THR A 470 20.80 -8.15 -10.96
C THR A 470 21.14 -6.70 -11.32
N SER A 471 22.35 -6.25 -11.01
CA SER A 471 22.78 -4.87 -11.25
C SER A 471 23.18 -4.55 -12.68
N SER A 472 23.16 -5.56 -13.55
CA SER A 472 23.48 -5.43 -14.96
C SER A 472 22.64 -6.40 -15.77
N VAL A 473 22.16 -5.95 -16.91
CA VAL A 473 21.51 -6.78 -17.94
C VAL A 473 22.13 -6.44 -19.29
N GLY A 474 22.17 -7.38 -20.22
CA GLY A 474 22.81 -7.12 -21.50
C GLY A 474 22.78 -8.31 -22.44
N MET A 475 23.37 -8.13 -23.61
CA MET A 475 23.29 -9.07 -24.71
C MET A 475 24.65 -9.23 -25.40
N ASP A 476 24.98 -10.47 -25.76
CA ASP A 476 26.05 -10.84 -26.69
C ASP A 476 25.44 -11.01 -28.09
N PHE A 477 25.88 -10.19 -29.05
CA PHE A 477 25.44 -10.27 -30.44
C PHE A 477 26.25 -11.26 -31.29
N GLY A 478 27.28 -11.89 -30.72
CA GLY A 478 28.19 -12.81 -31.42
C GLY A 478 29.21 -12.08 -32.30
N THR A 479 28.75 -11.12 -33.11
CA THR A 479 29.61 -10.23 -33.90
C THR A 479 29.33 -8.74 -33.60
N PRO A 480 30.29 -7.83 -33.80
CA PRO A 480 30.08 -6.41 -33.51
C PRO A 480 28.95 -5.79 -34.36
N VAL A 481 27.99 -5.15 -33.68
CA VAL A 481 26.86 -4.44 -34.28
C VAL A 481 26.73 -3.04 -33.69
N GLN A 482 26.20 -2.10 -34.46
CA GLN A 482 25.92 -0.74 -34.01
C GLN A 482 24.49 -0.67 -33.47
N ILE A 483 24.36 -0.34 -32.20
CA ILE A 483 23.10 -0.05 -31.53
C ILE A 483 23.13 1.43 -31.15
N ASN A 484 22.09 2.17 -31.52
CA ASN A 484 21.94 3.59 -31.20
C ASN A 484 20.65 3.89 -30.44
N ARG A 485 19.81 2.88 -30.23
CA ARG A 485 18.57 3.00 -29.49
C ARG A 485 18.35 1.78 -28.60
N ILE A 486 17.73 1.99 -27.45
CA ILE A 486 17.11 0.90 -26.68
C ILE A 486 15.64 1.22 -26.47
N ARG A 487 14.80 0.19 -26.39
CA ARG A 487 13.50 0.29 -25.75
C ARG A 487 13.50 -0.54 -24.48
N PHE A 488 12.89 -0.05 -23.41
CA PHE A 488 12.78 -0.82 -22.18
C PHE A 488 11.55 -0.44 -21.37
N VAL A 489 11.18 -1.33 -20.45
CA VAL A 489 10.18 -1.08 -19.41
C VAL A 489 10.77 -1.49 -18.06
N PRO A 490 10.79 -0.57 -17.07
CA PRO A 490 11.11 -0.93 -15.70
C PRO A 490 10.15 -1.98 -15.16
N ARG A 491 10.53 -2.65 -14.07
CA ARG A 491 9.63 -3.52 -13.32
C ARG A 491 8.33 -2.80 -13.03
N THR A 492 7.25 -3.34 -13.55
CA THR A 492 5.91 -2.78 -13.44
C THR A 492 4.95 -3.78 -12.79
N ALA A 493 3.75 -3.32 -12.46
CA ALA A 493 2.64 -4.20 -12.03
C ALA A 493 1.60 -4.36 -13.15
N ASN A 494 1.90 -3.86 -14.35
CA ASN A 494 1.05 -3.91 -15.53
C ASN A 494 -0.40 -3.44 -15.26
N ASN A 495 -0.53 -2.31 -14.53
CA ASN A 495 -1.82 -1.73 -14.14
C ASN A 495 -2.31 -0.60 -15.07
N GLY A 496 -1.58 -0.35 -16.17
CA GLY A 496 -2.04 0.50 -17.27
C GLY A 496 -3.17 -0.15 -18.06
N ILE A 497 -3.67 0.55 -19.08
CA ILE A 497 -4.49 -0.09 -20.11
C ILE A 497 -3.58 -0.89 -21.03
N VAL A 498 -3.91 -2.16 -21.23
CA VAL A 498 -3.16 -3.11 -22.04
C VAL A 498 -3.94 -3.31 -23.34
N PRO A 499 -3.36 -2.99 -24.51
CA PRO A 499 -3.97 -3.33 -25.79
C PRO A 499 -4.29 -4.82 -25.86
N GLY A 500 -5.49 -5.15 -26.29
CA GLY A 500 -5.99 -6.52 -26.35
C GLY A 500 -6.89 -6.95 -25.18
N ASP A 501 -6.88 -6.19 -24.08
CA ASP A 501 -7.72 -6.48 -22.91
C ASP A 501 -9.10 -5.80 -23.00
N SER A 502 -10.07 -6.34 -22.28
CA SER A 502 -11.42 -5.80 -22.17
C SER A 502 -11.68 -5.22 -20.79
N TYR A 503 -12.34 -4.07 -20.74
CA TYR A 503 -12.52 -3.30 -19.52
C TYR A 503 -13.96 -2.87 -19.33
N ALA A 504 -14.47 -2.96 -18.10
CA ALA A 504 -15.78 -2.46 -17.71
C ALA A 504 -15.64 -1.21 -16.84
N LEU A 505 -16.29 -0.12 -17.25
CA LEU A 505 -16.42 1.08 -16.43
C LEU A 505 -17.70 0.99 -15.58
N PHE A 506 -17.56 1.33 -14.31
CA PHE A 506 -18.65 1.50 -13.35
C PHE A 506 -18.61 2.93 -12.79
N TYR A 507 -19.78 3.44 -12.41
CA TYR A 507 -19.94 4.65 -11.62
C TYR A 507 -20.78 4.34 -10.39
N TYR A 508 -20.56 5.09 -9.31
CA TYR A 508 -21.35 4.92 -8.09
C TYR A 508 -22.59 5.83 -8.11
N ALA A 509 -23.76 5.23 -7.93
CA ALA A 509 -25.05 5.89 -7.77
C ALA A 509 -25.95 4.98 -6.93
N ASN A 510 -25.91 5.16 -5.60
CA ASN A 510 -26.56 4.29 -4.60
C ASN A 510 -26.23 2.82 -4.87
N GLY A 511 -24.92 2.55 -4.95
CA GLY A 511 -24.35 1.29 -5.42
C GLY A 511 -23.68 1.40 -6.79
N TRP A 512 -22.91 0.38 -7.15
CA TRP A 512 -22.18 0.35 -8.42
C TRP A 512 -23.10 0.08 -9.60
N LYS A 513 -23.08 0.98 -10.59
CA LYS A 513 -23.79 0.82 -11.86
C LYS A 513 -22.76 0.60 -12.97
N LYS A 514 -22.91 -0.49 -13.72
CA LYS A 514 -22.09 -0.76 -14.91
C LYS A 514 -22.50 0.22 -16.01
N PHE A 515 -21.54 0.96 -16.56
CA PHE A 515 -21.77 1.84 -17.70
C PHE A 515 -21.60 1.09 -19.02
N LYS A 516 -20.36 0.69 -19.35
CA LYS A 516 -20.03 0.09 -20.64
C LYS A 516 -18.79 -0.79 -20.55
N ILE A 517 -18.67 -1.76 -21.47
CA ILE A 517 -17.44 -2.52 -21.73
C ILE A 517 -16.79 -1.99 -23.01
N LEU A 518 -15.47 -1.80 -22.99
CA LEU A 518 -14.65 -1.49 -24.16
C LEU A 518 -13.50 -2.48 -24.28
N TYR A 519 -13.05 -2.70 -25.52
CA TYR A 519 -11.82 -3.39 -25.84
C TYR A 519 -10.72 -2.36 -26.08
N ALA A 520 -9.55 -2.55 -25.47
CA ALA A 520 -8.44 -1.63 -25.62
C ALA A 520 -7.68 -1.91 -26.92
N GLU A 521 -7.75 -1.00 -27.89
CA GLU A 521 -6.88 -1.03 -29.08
C GLU A 521 -5.51 -0.38 -28.79
N ASN A 522 -5.47 0.52 -27.82
CA ASN A 522 -4.32 1.33 -27.44
C ASN A 522 -4.10 1.29 -25.92
N SER A 523 -3.07 1.96 -25.40
CA SER A 523 -2.79 2.05 -23.96
C SER A 523 -3.66 3.09 -23.23
N TYR A 524 -4.87 3.33 -23.72
CA TYR A 524 -5.90 4.18 -23.12
C TYR A 524 -7.32 3.69 -23.49
N LEU A 525 -8.33 4.20 -22.79
CA LEU A 525 -9.75 4.03 -23.10
C LEU A 525 -10.47 5.38 -23.11
N ASP A 526 -11.27 5.63 -24.14
CA ASP A 526 -12.18 6.78 -24.19
C ASP A 526 -13.62 6.29 -24.01
N PHE A 527 -14.19 6.51 -22.81
CA PHE A 527 -15.61 6.34 -22.58
C PHE A 527 -16.32 7.66 -22.87
N LYS A 528 -17.13 7.70 -23.93
CA LYS A 528 -17.98 8.84 -24.28
C LYS A 528 -19.31 8.75 -23.55
N ASP A 529 -19.93 9.91 -23.35
CA ASP A 529 -21.30 10.06 -22.80
C ASP A 529 -21.51 9.36 -21.45
N VAL A 530 -20.48 9.39 -20.59
CA VAL A 530 -20.57 8.84 -19.25
C VAL A 530 -21.42 9.76 -18.38
N PRO A 531 -22.42 9.25 -17.64
CA PRO A 531 -23.09 10.01 -16.59
C PRO A 531 -22.08 10.63 -15.63
N TYR A 532 -22.25 11.92 -15.32
CA TYR A 532 -21.42 12.55 -14.31
C TYR A 532 -21.63 11.84 -12.96
N ALA A 533 -20.55 11.39 -12.34
CA ALA A 533 -20.51 10.84 -11.01
C ALA A 533 -19.23 11.29 -10.30
N THR A 534 -19.29 11.39 -8.97
CA THR A 534 -18.09 11.68 -8.17
C THR A 534 -17.10 10.52 -8.25
N LEU A 535 -17.57 9.27 -8.15
CA LEU A 535 -16.72 8.09 -8.03
C LEU A 535 -16.93 7.09 -9.17
N TYR A 536 -15.82 6.69 -9.78
CA TYR A 536 -15.76 5.70 -10.86
C TYR A 536 -14.88 4.51 -10.48
N TRP A 537 -15.08 3.38 -11.15
CA TRP A 537 -14.26 2.18 -10.99
C TRP A 537 -14.09 1.48 -12.34
N LEU A 538 -12.84 1.28 -12.75
CA LEU A 538 -12.49 0.59 -13.99
C LEU A 538 -11.99 -0.82 -13.66
N ARG A 539 -12.66 -1.82 -14.22
CA ARG A 539 -12.32 -3.22 -14.05
C ARG A 539 -11.70 -3.81 -15.31
N ASN A 540 -10.64 -4.59 -15.18
CA ASN A 540 -10.13 -5.40 -16.28
C ASN A 540 -10.81 -6.78 -16.22
N LEU A 541 -11.48 -7.15 -17.31
CA LEU A 541 -12.21 -8.41 -17.42
C LEU A 541 -11.36 -9.55 -17.99
N THR A 542 -10.16 -9.24 -18.51
CA THR A 542 -9.24 -10.20 -19.11
C THR A 542 -8.14 -10.63 -18.13
N THR A 543 -7.38 -9.68 -17.57
CA THR A 543 -6.19 -9.97 -16.75
C THR A 543 -6.07 -9.12 -15.48
N GLY A 544 -5.28 -9.61 -14.52
CA GLY A 544 -4.97 -8.91 -13.28
C GLY A 544 -6.11 -8.89 -12.26
N LYS A 545 -5.82 -8.46 -11.03
CA LYS A 545 -6.80 -8.37 -9.92
C LYS A 545 -6.78 -7.05 -9.17
N GLU A 546 -5.80 -6.18 -9.48
CA GLU A 546 -5.62 -4.92 -8.79
C GLU A 546 -6.42 -3.82 -9.46
N GLU A 547 -7.41 -3.30 -8.74
CA GLU A 547 -8.33 -2.27 -9.21
C GLU A 547 -8.63 -1.34 -8.04
N LEU A 548 -8.74 -0.04 -8.28
CA LEU A 548 -9.04 0.93 -7.23
C LEU A 548 -9.98 2.01 -7.79
N PRO A 549 -11.04 2.38 -7.06
CA PRO A 549 -11.89 3.49 -7.45
C PRO A 549 -11.12 4.80 -7.57
N PHE A 550 -11.63 5.71 -8.40
CA PHE A 550 -11.02 7.01 -8.65
C PHE A 550 -12.08 8.09 -8.82
N PHE A 551 -11.72 9.31 -8.45
CA PHE A 551 -12.40 10.52 -8.87
C PHE A 551 -11.91 10.92 -10.26
N TYR A 552 -12.75 11.60 -11.04
CA TYR A 552 -12.36 12.18 -12.32
C TYR A 552 -12.66 13.68 -12.31
N SER A 553 -11.65 14.48 -12.66
CA SER A 553 -11.80 15.94 -12.73
C SER A 553 -10.76 16.51 -13.69
N ASN A 554 -11.14 17.51 -14.48
CA ASN A 554 -10.26 18.19 -15.45
C ASN A 554 -9.48 17.22 -16.36
N GLY A 555 -10.16 16.18 -16.87
CA GLY A 555 -9.55 15.19 -17.77
C GLY A 555 -8.62 14.18 -17.10
N LYS A 556 -8.55 14.13 -15.76
CA LYS A 556 -7.56 13.33 -15.02
C LYS A 556 -8.20 12.40 -13.98
N GLN A 557 -7.64 11.19 -13.88
CA GLN A 557 -7.94 10.21 -12.84
C GLN A 557 -7.22 10.54 -11.53
N TYR A 558 -7.96 10.54 -10.42
CA TYR A 558 -7.45 10.68 -9.06
C TYR A 558 -7.87 9.48 -8.23
N PHE A 559 -6.96 8.50 -8.12
CA PHE A 559 -7.23 7.28 -7.36
C PHE A 559 -7.40 7.55 -5.88
N LEU A 560 -8.41 6.91 -5.31
CA LEU A 560 -8.81 7.05 -3.92
C LEU A 560 -7.59 6.88 -2.98
N HIS A 561 -7.36 7.85 -2.09
CA HIS A 561 -6.33 7.82 -1.04
C HIS A 561 -4.85 7.72 -1.48
N THR A 562 -4.52 7.99 -2.74
CA THR A 562 -3.14 7.82 -3.23
C THR A 562 -2.38 9.10 -3.58
N GLY A 563 -3.04 10.26 -3.60
CA GLY A 563 -2.41 11.56 -3.89
C GLY A 563 -2.92 12.69 -2.98
N THR A 564 -2.20 13.82 -2.99
CA THR A 564 -2.68 15.09 -2.45
C THR A 564 -3.90 15.51 -3.26
N ILE A 565 -5.07 15.45 -2.65
CA ILE A 565 -6.28 15.85 -3.34
C ILE A 565 -6.29 17.38 -3.35
N ASN A 566 -6.06 17.98 -4.51
CA ASN A 566 -6.23 19.43 -4.70
C ASN A 566 -7.68 19.79 -4.41
N GLU A 567 -7.90 20.89 -3.69
CA GLU A 567 -9.25 21.38 -3.37
C GLU A 567 -10.12 21.64 -4.61
N SER A 568 -9.52 21.76 -5.80
CA SER A 568 -10.19 21.93 -7.09
C SER A 568 -10.80 20.64 -7.67
N ILE A 569 -10.61 19.48 -7.03
CA ILE A 569 -11.20 18.20 -7.45
C ILE A 569 -12.66 18.07 -6.96
N TYR A 570 -13.13 18.96 -6.07
CA TYR A 570 -14.40 18.84 -5.36
C TYR A 570 -15.34 20.02 -5.50
#